data_AF-A0A1W1EIY3-F1
#
_entry.id   AF-A0A1W1EIY3-F1
#
_cell.length_a   1.000
_cell.length_b   1.000
_cell.length_c   1.000
_cell.angle_alpha   90.00
_cell.angle_beta   90.00
_cell.angle_gamma   90.00
#
_symmetry.space_group_name_H-M   'P 1'
#
loop_
_entity.id
_entity.type
_entity.pdbx_description
1 polymer ?
#
loop_
_entity_poly.entity_id
_entity_poly.type
_entity_poly.pdbx_seq_one_letter_code
_entity_poly.pdbx_strand_id
1 'polypeptide(L)'
;MTLNILLLVGVILSVIFHFIGVYAGAKKIVWIVIGLMWAGAISIAMSEIKPKGYEAVKKMQGKYKDTDKIIEEAGDEISIYEIILIKKSFLENEKR
;
A
#
# COMPACT_ATOMS: atom_id res chain seq x y z
N MET A 1 -2.49 -7.64 15.24
CA MET A 1 -3.08 -8.10 13.95
C MET A 1 -2.16 -7.65 12.83
N THR A 2 -1.63 -8.55 12.00
CA THR A 2 -0.68 -8.21 10.93
C THR A 2 -1.41 -8.00 9.60
N LEU A 3 -0.79 -7.29 8.65
CA LEU A 3 -1.35 -7.07 7.30
C LEU A 3 -1.77 -8.40 6.64
N ASN A 4 -0.95 -9.43 6.79
CA ASN A 4 -1.23 -10.76 6.23
C ASN A 4 -2.51 -11.37 6.81
N ILE A 5 -2.76 -11.19 8.11
CA ILE A 5 -3.98 -11.67 8.77
C ILE A 5 -5.20 -10.90 8.24
N LEU A 6 -5.09 -9.58 8.07
CA LEU A 6 -6.17 -8.76 7.52
C LEU A 6 -6.52 -9.15 6.08
N LEU A 7 -5.51 -9.33 5.23
CA LEU A 7 -5.70 -9.76 3.84
C LEU A 7 -6.32 -11.16 3.78
N LEU A 8 -5.86 -12.08 4.62
CA LEU A 8 -6.43 -13.43 4.71
C LEU A 8 -7.91 -13.39 5.09
N VAL A 9 -8.27 -12.60 6.10
CA VAL A 9 -9.68 -12.41 6.51
C VAL A 9 -10.50 -11.80 5.37
N GLY A 10 -9.99 -10.77 4.70
CA GLY A 10 -10.67 -10.15 3.55
C GLY A 10 -10.94 -11.12 2.40
N VAL A 11 -9.99 -12.01 2.10
CA VAL A 11 -10.15 -13.06 1.09
C VAL A 11 -11.19 -14.09 1.53
N ILE A 12 -11.12 -14.57 2.78
CA ILE A 12 -12.09 -15.54 3.33
C ILE A 12 -13.51 -14.96 3.27
N LEU A 13 -13.70 -13.71 3.69
CA LEU A 13 -14.98 -13.03 3.61
C LEU A 13 -15.48 -12.90 2.17
N SER A 14 -14.60 -12.54 1.23
CA SER A 14 -14.95 -12.46 -0.20
C SER A 14 -15.46 -13.81 -0.73
N VAL A 15 -14.85 -14.92 -0.31
CA VAL A 15 -15.29 -16.28 -0.66
C VAL A 15 -16.63 -16.63 -0.01
N ILE A 16 -16.85 -16.29 1.26
CA ILE A 16 -18.14 -16.51 1.93
C ILE A 16 -19.26 -15.75 1.21
N PHE A 17 -19.04 -14.46 0.91
CA PHE A 17 -20.02 -13.64 0.19
C PHE A 17 -20.28 -14.16 -1.22
N HIS A 18 -19.28 -14.73 -1.90
CA HIS A 18 -19.49 -15.40 -3.18
C HIS A 18 -20.59 -16.47 -3.09
N PHE A 19 -20.49 -17.39 -2.13
CA PHE A 19 -21.47 -18.47 -1.96
C PHE A 19 -22.86 -17.95 -1.56
N ILE A 20 -22.92 -16.93 -0.68
CA ILE A 20 -24.18 -16.25 -0.34
C ILE A 20 -24.81 -15.64 -1.60
N GLY A 21 -24.01 -14.96 -2.43
CA GLY A 21 -24.47 -14.37 -3.68
C GLY A 21 -24.94 -15.41 -4.70
N VAL A 22 -24.31 -16.58 -4.76
CA VAL A 22 -24.77 -17.70 -5.60
C VAL A 22 -26.12 -18.22 -5.09
N TYR A 23 -26.25 -18.48 -3.79
CA TYR A 23 -27.48 -18.99 -3.18
C TYR A 23 -28.66 -18.01 -3.34
N ALA A 24 -28.40 -16.71 -3.19
CA ALA A 24 -29.40 -15.66 -3.35
C ALA A 24 -29.68 -15.26 -4.81
N GLY A 25 -29.05 -15.90 -5.80
CA GLY A 25 -29.19 -15.55 -7.22
C GLY A 25 -28.59 -14.18 -7.62
N ALA A 26 -27.82 -13.55 -6.74
CA ALA A 26 -27.29 -12.19 -6.88
C ALA A 26 -25.77 -12.13 -7.14
N LYS A 27 -25.15 -13.22 -7.61
CA LYS A 27 -23.70 -13.38 -7.81
C LYS A 27 -23.02 -12.16 -8.45
N LYS A 28 -23.59 -11.60 -9.53
CA LYS A 28 -23.01 -10.45 -10.24
C LYS A 28 -22.92 -9.20 -9.36
N ILE A 29 -23.99 -8.91 -8.62
CA ILE A 29 -24.08 -7.74 -7.73
C ILE A 29 -23.06 -7.88 -6.60
N VAL A 30 -22.95 -9.07 -6.01
CA VAL A 30 -21.98 -9.34 -4.94
C VAL A 30 -20.55 -9.08 -5.40
N TRP A 31 -20.17 -9.55 -6.59
CA TRP A 31 -18.82 -9.30 -7.11
C TRP A 31 -18.54 -7.82 -7.38
N ILE A 32 -19.53 -7.07 -7.87
CA ILE A 32 -19.41 -5.61 -8.04
C ILE A 32 -19.14 -4.95 -6.69
N VAL A 33 -19.93 -5.30 -5.65
CA VAL A 33 -19.76 -4.74 -4.31
C VAL A 33 -18.41 -5.12 -3.70
N ILE A 34 -17.98 -6.37 -3.82
CA ILE A 34 -16.65 -6.82 -3.36
C ILE A 34 -15.55 -6.01 -4.05
N GLY A 35 -15.64 -5.83 -5.37
CA GLY A 35 -14.67 -5.03 -6.13
C GLY A 35 -14.60 -3.58 -5.63
N LEU A 36 -15.75 -2.94 -5.41
CA LEU A 36 -15.82 -1.59 -4.86
C LEU A 36 -15.25 -1.50 -3.43
N MET A 37 -15.52 -2.51 -2.59
CA MET A 37 -14.97 -2.58 -1.23
C MET A 37 -13.44 -2.67 -1.25
N TRP A 38 -12.87 -3.53 -2.10
CA TRP A 38 -11.41 -3.64 -2.25
C TRP A 38 -10.79 -2.34 -2.79
N ALA A 39 -11.40 -1.74 -3.81
CA ALA A 39 -10.93 -0.46 -4.36
C ALA A 39 -10.96 0.66 -3.30
N GLY A 40 -12.04 0.77 -2.52
CA GLY A 40 -12.16 1.72 -1.42
C GLY A 40 -11.13 1.47 -0.32
N ALA A 41 -10.95 0.22 0.09
CA ALA A 41 -9.96 -0.15 1.10
C ALA A 41 -8.52 0.19 0.67
N ILE A 42 -8.16 -0.10 -0.58
CA ILE A 42 -6.84 0.25 -1.14
C ILE A 42 -6.67 1.77 -1.19
N SER A 43 -7.69 2.51 -1.66
CA SER A 43 -7.63 3.98 -1.74
C SER A 43 -7.41 4.64 -0.38
N ILE A 44 -8.11 4.15 0.66
CA ILE A 44 -7.92 4.63 2.04
C ILE A 44 -6.51 4.32 2.52
N ALA A 45 -6.05 3.07 2.35
CA ALA A 45 -4.70 2.67 2.76
C ALA A 45 -3.62 3.54 2.09
N MET A 46 -3.75 3.79 0.78
CA MET A 46 -2.84 4.65 0.02
C MET A 46 -2.84 6.09 0.52
N SER A 47 -4.01 6.63 0.88
CA SER A 47 -4.17 8.00 1.39
C SER A 47 -3.49 8.22 2.73
N GLU A 48 -3.37 7.19 3.56
CA GLU A 48 -2.60 7.25 4.81
C GLU A 48 -1.10 7.00 4.63
N ILE A 49 -0.71 6.10 3.72
CA ILE A 49 0.68 5.71 3.52
C ILE A 49 1.48 6.84 2.87
N LYS A 50 0.91 7.52 1.87
CA LYS A 50 1.62 8.55 1.10
C LYS A 50 2.13 9.70 1.99
N PRO A 51 1.32 10.34 2.87
CA PRO A 51 1.80 11.40 3.77
C PRO A 51 2.91 10.93 4.73
N LYS A 52 2.71 9.77 5.38
CA LYS A 52 3.71 9.18 6.30
C LYS A 52 5.02 8.83 5.58
N GLY A 53 4.92 8.39 4.33
CA GLY A 53 6.06 8.13 3.46
C GLY A 53 6.89 9.37 3.19
N TYR A 54 6.26 10.49 2.81
CA TYR A 54 6.97 11.77 2.63
C TYR A 54 7.65 12.27 3.90
N GLU A 55 6.98 12.19 5.06
CA GLU A 55 7.58 12.56 6.34
C GLU A 55 8.81 11.70 6.66
N ALA A 56 8.75 10.41 6.34
CA ALA A 56 9.89 9.52 6.51
C ALA A 56 11.06 9.89 5.58
N VAL A 57 10.78 10.18 4.30
CA VAL A 57 11.80 10.62 3.33
C VAL A 57 12.49 11.90 3.80
N LYS A 58 11.74 12.89 4.30
CA LYS A 58 12.31 14.13 4.87
C LYS A 58 13.28 13.89 6.04
N LYS A 59 13.05 12.84 6.84
CA LYS A 59 13.95 12.45 7.94
C LYS A 59 15.19 11.68 7.48
N MET A 60 15.17 11.11 6.27
CA MET A 60 16.29 10.40 5.65
C MET A 60 17.19 11.34 4.84
N GLN A 61 16.62 12.42 4.32
CA GLN A 61 17.32 13.42 3.51
C GLN A 61 18.52 14.03 4.27
N GLY A 62 19.64 14.16 3.57
CA GLY A 62 20.90 14.73 4.07
C GLY A 62 21.77 13.75 4.86
N LYS A 63 21.32 12.51 5.08
CA LYS A 63 22.09 11.52 5.85
C LYS A 63 23.08 10.73 5.01
N TYR A 64 22.72 10.39 3.77
CA TYR A 64 23.56 9.60 2.87
C TYR A 64 23.45 10.12 1.45
N LYS A 65 24.60 10.39 0.82
CA LYS A 65 24.68 10.95 -0.54
C LYS A 65 23.97 10.09 -1.58
N ASP A 66 24.09 8.76 -1.47
CA ASP A 66 23.46 7.83 -2.42
C ASP A 66 21.93 7.83 -2.29
N THR A 67 21.42 7.96 -1.06
CA THR A 67 19.98 8.07 -0.80
C THR A 67 19.45 9.43 -1.26
N ASP A 68 20.19 10.51 -1.03
CA ASP A 68 19.81 11.86 -1.46
C ASP A 68 19.72 11.98 -2.98
N LYS A 69 20.60 11.31 -3.73
CA LYS A 69 20.51 11.26 -5.18
C LYS A 69 19.18 10.67 -5.67
N ILE A 70 18.69 9.62 -5.02
CA ILE A 70 17.40 9.00 -5.36
C ILE A 70 16.23 9.94 -4.99
N ILE A 71 16.36 10.70 -3.91
CA ILE A 71 15.36 11.71 -3.51
C ILE A 71 15.30 12.84 -4.56
N GLU A 72 16.45 13.33 -5.03
CA GLU A 72 16.52 14.36 -6.07
C GLU A 72 15.96 13.86 -7.41
N GLU A 73 16.28 12.62 -7.81
CA GLU A 73 15.76 12.01 -9.03
C GLU A 73 14.22 11.81 -8.99
N ALA A 74 13.65 11.59 -7.81
CA ALA A 74 12.21 11.43 -7.63
C ALA A 74 11.41 12.75 -7.76
N GLY A 75 12.07 13.91 -7.53
CA GLY A 75 11.45 15.24 -7.66
C GLY A 75 10.26 15.49 -6.72
N ASP A 76 9.39 16.43 -7.09
CA ASP A 76 8.28 16.91 -6.25
C ASP A 76 7.12 15.89 -6.12
N GLU A 77 6.99 14.96 -7.08
CA GLU A 77 5.90 13.98 -7.13
C GLU A 77 6.38 12.56 -6.78
N ILE A 78 6.98 12.40 -5.59
CA ILE A 78 7.43 11.08 -5.12
C ILE A 78 6.25 10.11 -4.99
N SER A 79 6.23 9.03 -5.77
CA SER A 79 5.22 7.97 -5.61
C SER A 79 5.62 7.01 -4.48
N ILE A 80 4.73 6.08 -4.14
CA ILE A 80 5.03 5.06 -3.12
C ILE A 80 6.20 4.18 -3.56
N TYR A 81 6.38 3.96 -4.85
CA TYR A 81 7.50 3.19 -5.36
C TYR A 81 8.85 3.86 -5.05
N GLU A 82 8.98 5.16 -5.32
CA GLU A 82 10.19 5.90 -4.98
C GLU A 82 10.39 5.97 -3.46
N ILE A 83 9.32 6.14 -2.66
CA ILE A 83 9.43 6.09 -1.18
C ILE A 83 10.04 4.75 -0.72
N ILE A 84 9.65 3.63 -1.32
CA ILE A 84 10.18 2.31 -0.99
C ILE A 84 11.66 2.21 -1.41
N LEU A 85 12.01 2.70 -2.61
CA LEU A 85 13.40 2.70 -3.09
C LEU A 85 14.31 3.55 -2.20
N ILE A 86 13.88 4.76 -1.85
CA ILE A 86 14.60 5.67 -0.94
C ILE A 86 14.83 4.98 0.39
N LYS A 87 13.78 4.38 0.97
CA LYS A 87 13.89 3.67 2.25
C LYS A 87 14.83 2.46 2.16
N LYS A 88 14.81 1.72 1.05
CA LYS A 88 15.71 0.59 0.82
C LYS A 88 17.17 1.07 0.78
N SER A 89 17.46 2.10 -0.01
CA SER A 89 18.80 2.70 -0.10
C SER A 89 19.30 3.19 1.25
N PHE A 90 18.44 3.87 2.01
CA PHE A 90 18.76 4.35 3.35
C PHE A 90 19.18 3.20 4.28
N LEU A 91 18.38 2.12 4.33
CA LEU A 91 18.66 0.94 5.17
C LEU A 91 19.89 0.15 4.72
N GLU A 92 20.24 0.17 3.43
CA GLU A 92 21.47 -0.45 2.93
C GLU A 92 22.71 0.35 3.34
N ASN A 93 22.63 1.69 3.33
CA ASN A 93 23.69 2.57 3.80
C ASN A 93 23.86 2.55 5.32
N GLU A 94 22.78 2.36 6.08
CA GLU A 94 22.84 2.24 7.55
C GLU A 94 23.49 0.92 8.01
N LYS A 95 23.50 -0.10 7.15
CA LYS A 95 24.15 -1.40 7.42
C LYS A 95 25.62 -1.45 7.04
N ARG A 96 26.13 -0.47 6.29
CA ARG A 96 27.52 -0.35 5.88
C ARG A 96 28.30 0.49 6.89
#